data_AF-A0A523IXH5-F1
#
_entry.id   AF-A0A523IXH5-F1
#
_cell.length_a   1.000
_cell.length_b   1.000
_cell.length_c   1.000
_cell.angle_alpha   90.00
_cell.angle_beta   90.00
_cell.angle_gamma   90.00
#
_symmetry.space_group_name_H-M   'P 1'
#
loop_
_entity.id
_entity.type
_entity.pdbx_description
1 polymer ?
#
loop_
_entity_poly.entity_id
_entity_poly.type
_entity_poly.pdbx_seq_one_letter_code
_entity_poly.pdbx_strand_id
1 'polypeptide(L)'
;MNKKSEYHLIIIPVLMFFLILLSFHTSASAQGNLPPGSYKKSCKDIQLVAGNVLWAMCEKGDGKFQKSTLRLFDCEGDISNNNGVLTCKKKPGKRPPKGSYQNSCKNIQVEGKQLRAKCQKRNGSWNKTKINYKKCSGDIRNDNGELSCKGGEGSKIPKGSYRETCRDSYVEGNRLYSQCKKQNGSWNKTSINYKNCNRDIWNDNGKLSCEKNNQSSFPKGSYKKSCKNLYMEGNVLEADCKNDNGKWKHSGIKYKNCNKSIWNDNGKLRCTK
;
A
#
# COMPACT_ATOMS: atom_id res chain seq x y z
N MET A 1 -40.56 -67.01 -77.34
CA MET A 1 -41.87 -67.16 -76.65
C MET A 1 -41.63 -67.02 -75.15
N ASN A 2 -42.42 -66.16 -74.51
CA ASN A 2 -42.65 -65.94 -73.07
C ASN A 2 -42.01 -66.90 -72.04
N LYS A 3 -41.31 -66.36 -71.03
CA LYS A 3 -41.88 -66.07 -69.70
C LYS A 3 -40.88 -65.36 -68.76
N LYS A 4 -41.42 -64.38 -68.01
CA LYS A 4 -40.83 -63.62 -66.90
C LYS A 4 -40.92 -64.39 -65.55
N SER A 5 -40.21 -63.84 -64.57
CA SER A 5 -40.18 -64.08 -63.11
C SER A 5 -39.15 -65.08 -62.58
N GLU A 6 -38.34 -64.78 -61.55
CA GLU A 6 -38.21 -63.59 -60.66
C GLU A 6 -36.96 -63.73 -59.74
N TYR A 7 -36.38 -62.57 -59.33
CA TYR A 7 -35.64 -62.21 -58.08
C TYR A 7 -34.58 -63.17 -57.47
N HIS A 8 -33.43 -62.81 -56.88
CA HIS A 8 -32.69 -61.65 -56.33
C HIS A 8 -31.20 -62.13 -56.27
N LEU A 9 -30.13 -61.34 -56.32
CA LEU A 9 -29.56 -60.59 -55.19
C LEU A 9 -28.28 -59.93 -55.73
N ILE A 10 -28.21 -58.61 -55.67
CA ILE A 10 -27.20 -57.78 -56.34
C ILE A 10 -26.45 -56.98 -55.27
N ILE A 11 -25.10 -57.02 -55.36
CA ILE A 11 -24.10 -55.99 -55.00
C ILE A 11 -23.64 -55.97 -53.53
N ILE A 12 -22.44 -56.50 -53.20
CA ILE A 12 -21.06 -55.95 -53.33
C ILE A 12 -20.64 -55.16 -52.05
N PRO A 13 -19.37 -55.29 -51.60
CA PRO A 13 -18.97 -55.25 -50.20
C PRO A 13 -18.59 -53.83 -49.75
N VAL A 14 -19.16 -53.37 -48.64
CA VAL A 14 -18.73 -52.15 -47.95
C VAL A 14 -17.91 -52.54 -46.72
N LEU A 15 -16.76 -53.17 -46.98
CA LEU A 15 -15.66 -53.30 -46.02
C LEU A 15 -14.73 -52.10 -46.25
N MET A 16 -14.40 -51.39 -45.17
CA MET A 16 -13.61 -50.13 -45.11
C MET A 16 -14.36 -48.84 -45.44
N PHE A 17 -15.16 -48.32 -44.50
CA PHE A 17 -15.13 -46.88 -44.13
C PHE A 17 -16.04 -46.60 -42.90
N PHE A 18 -15.78 -47.22 -41.75
CA PHE A 18 -16.50 -46.87 -40.51
C PHE A 18 -15.60 -47.01 -39.29
N LEU A 19 -14.66 -46.07 -39.12
CA LEU A 19 -13.89 -45.92 -37.89
C LEU A 19 -13.23 -44.53 -37.74
N ILE A 20 -13.98 -43.44 -37.99
CA ILE A 20 -13.63 -42.10 -37.47
C ILE A 20 -14.94 -41.34 -37.16
N LEU A 21 -15.64 -41.78 -36.12
CA LEU A 21 -16.69 -41.00 -35.47
C LEU A 21 -16.42 -41.07 -33.97
N LEU A 22 -16.38 -39.91 -33.31
CA LEU A 22 -16.20 -39.68 -31.87
C LEU A 22 -14.75 -39.46 -31.41
N SER A 23 -14.20 -38.29 -31.73
CA SER A 23 -13.72 -37.35 -30.69
C SER A 23 -13.11 -36.09 -31.30
N PHE A 24 -13.88 -35.32 -32.07
CA PHE A 24 -13.68 -33.87 -32.05
C PHE A 24 -14.32 -33.37 -30.75
N HIS A 25 -13.60 -33.53 -29.64
CA HIS A 25 -13.80 -32.62 -28.52
C HIS A 25 -13.42 -31.25 -29.06
N THR A 26 -14.41 -30.51 -29.55
CA THR A 26 -14.27 -29.07 -29.56
C THR A 26 -14.02 -28.71 -28.10
N SER A 27 -12.82 -28.21 -27.83
CA SER A 27 -12.55 -27.53 -26.58
C SER A 27 -13.52 -26.35 -26.54
N ALA A 28 -14.70 -26.57 -25.96
CA ALA A 28 -15.51 -25.49 -25.43
C ALA A 28 -14.65 -24.87 -24.33
N SER A 29 -13.80 -23.90 -24.72
CA SER A 29 -13.10 -23.10 -23.73
C SER A 29 -14.21 -22.42 -22.95
N ALA A 30 -14.24 -22.71 -21.65
CA ALA A 30 -15.12 -22.07 -20.72
C ALA A 30 -15.02 -20.56 -20.96
N GLN A 31 -16.07 -19.95 -21.51
CA GLN A 31 -16.17 -18.50 -21.65
C GLN A 31 -16.40 -17.92 -20.26
N GLY A 32 -15.32 -17.90 -19.48
CA GLY A 32 -15.26 -17.16 -18.23
C GLY A 32 -15.49 -15.70 -18.52
N ASN A 33 -16.65 -15.19 -18.09
CA ASN A 33 -17.08 -13.78 -18.03
C ASN A 33 -16.26 -12.79 -18.89
N LEU A 34 -16.33 -12.95 -20.21
CA LEU A 34 -15.79 -11.94 -21.13
C LEU A 34 -16.69 -10.69 -21.07
N PRO A 35 -16.12 -9.48 -20.99
CA PRO A 35 -16.91 -8.26 -20.88
C PRO A 35 -17.89 -8.13 -22.05
N PRO A 36 -19.10 -7.58 -21.84
CA PRO A 36 -20.04 -7.35 -22.93
C PRO A 36 -19.47 -6.32 -23.91
N GLY A 37 -19.80 -6.46 -25.19
CA GLY A 37 -19.54 -5.43 -26.18
C GLY A 37 -19.67 -5.89 -27.63
N SER A 38 -19.82 -4.92 -28.54
CA SER A 38 -19.96 -5.10 -29.98
C SER A 38 -18.72 -5.73 -30.63
N TYR A 39 -17.54 -5.57 -30.02
CA TYR A 39 -16.28 -6.15 -30.48
C TYR A 39 -16.34 -7.68 -30.71
N LYS A 40 -17.24 -8.40 -30.01
CA LYS A 40 -17.41 -9.86 -30.17
C LYS A 40 -17.86 -10.26 -31.59
N LYS A 41 -18.40 -9.32 -32.37
CA LYS A 41 -18.84 -9.55 -33.77
C LYS A 41 -17.70 -9.51 -34.78
N SER A 42 -16.61 -8.80 -34.47
CA SER A 42 -15.52 -8.50 -35.42
C SER A 42 -14.13 -8.74 -34.83
N CYS A 43 -14.06 -9.46 -33.72
CA CYS A 43 -12.82 -9.92 -33.12
C CYS A 43 -12.91 -11.42 -32.78
N LYS A 44 -11.79 -12.13 -32.91
CA LYS A 44 -11.61 -13.54 -32.58
C LYS A 44 -10.45 -13.73 -31.60
N ASP A 45 -10.28 -14.96 -31.12
CA ASP A 45 -9.24 -15.34 -30.16
C ASP A 45 -9.29 -14.44 -28.90
N ILE A 46 -10.49 -14.21 -28.37
CA ILE A 46 -10.69 -13.25 -27.28
C ILE A 46 -10.26 -13.88 -25.95
N GLN A 47 -9.39 -13.18 -25.22
CA GLN A 47 -8.87 -13.63 -23.92
C GLN A 47 -8.84 -12.49 -22.91
N LEU A 48 -9.23 -12.79 -21.67
CA LEU A 48 -9.00 -11.90 -20.54
C LEU A 48 -7.70 -12.32 -19.85
N VAL A 49 -6.64 -11.52 -20.00
CA VAL A 49 -5.33 -11.76 -19.39
C VAL A 49 -5.18 -11.03 -18.05
N ALA A 50 -4.21 -11.47 -17.25
CA ALA A 50 -3.94 -10.95 -15.92
C ALA A 50 -3.82 -9.41 -15.91
N GLY A 51 -4.38 -8.78 -14.87
CA GLY A 51 -4.41 -7.32 -14.76
C GLY A 51 -5.59 -6.65 -15.48
N ASN A 52 -6.68 -7.40 -15.72
CA ASN A 52 -7.91 -6.90 -16.32
C ASN A 52 -7.70 -6.31 -17.73
N VAL A 53 -6.87 -7.01 -18.52
CA VAL A 53 -6.54 -6.64 -19.89
C VAL A 53 -7.26 -7.60 -20.84
N LEU A 54 -8.09 -7.05 -21.72
CA LEU A 54 -8.71 -7.79 -22.80
C LEU A 54 -7.73 -7.86 -23.97
N TRP A 55 -7.46 -9.06 -24.46
CA TRP A 55 -6.68 -9.35 -25.65
C TRP A 55 -7.58 -9.97 -26.71
N ALA A 56 -7.44 -9.56 -27.97
CA ALA A 56 -8.15 -10.17 -29.09
C ALA A 56 -7.45 -9.92 -30.43
N MET A 57 -7.79 -10.72 -31.44
CA MET A 57 -7.48 -10.46 -32.84
C MET A 57 -8.69 -9.78 -33.49
N CYS A 58 -8.58 -8.51 -33.84
CA CYS A 58 -9.70 -7.71 -34.36
C CYS A 58 -9.54 -7.38 -35.84
N GLU A 59 -10.65 -7.45 -36.57
CA GLU A 59 -10.73 -7.20 -38.01
C GLU A 59 -10.57 -5.72 -38.32
N LYS A 60 -9.78 -5.41 -39.35
CA LYS A 60 -9.60 -4.07 -39.94
C LYS A 60 -10.56 -3.87 -41.12
N GLY A 61 -10.69 -2.64 -41.60
CA GLY A 61 -11.50 -2.31 -42.78
C GLY A 61 -11.03 -2.99 -44.08
N ASP A 62 -9.79 -3.47 -44.14
CA ASP A 62 -9.26 -4.28 -45.25
C ASP A 62 -9.52 -5.80 -45.10
N GLY A 63 -10.34 -6.21 -44.11
CA GLY A 63 -10.67 -7.60 -43.80
C GLY A 63 -9.55 -8.39 -43.11
N LYS A 64 -8.35 -7.80 -42.92
CA LYS A 64 -7.25 -8.44 -42.21
C LYS A 64 -7.42 -8.29 -40.70
N PHE A 65 -6.96 -9.28 -39.94
CA PHE A 65 -6.98 -9.23 -38.49
C PHE A 65 -5.67 -8.68 -37.93
N GLN A 66 -5.75 -7.88 -36.87
CA GLN A 66 -4.60 -7.44 -36.09
C GLN A 66 -4.79 -7.69 -34.60
N LYS A 67 -3.67 -7.88 -33.90
CA LYS A 67 -3.66 -8.00 -32.44
C LYS A 67 -4.05 -6.67 -31.79
N SER A 68 -4.97 -6.73 -30.83
CA SER A 68 -5.37 -5.59 -30.02
C SER A 68 -5.46 -5.93 -28.54
N THR A 69 -5.21 -4.92 -27.69
CA THR A 69 -5.33 -5.03 -26.24
C THR A 69 -6.02 -3.82 -25.66
N LEU A 70 -6.90 -4.03 -24.67
CA LEU A 70 -7.63 -2.97 -23.98
C LEU A 70 -7.61 -3.20 -22.47
N ARG A 71 -7.31 -2.15 -21.69
CA ARG A 71 -7.42 -2.21 -20.22
C ARG A 71 -8.85 -1.90 -19.82
N LEU A 72 -9.52 -2.87 -19.18
CA LEU A 72 -10.95 -2.79 -18.91
C LEU A 72 -11.32 -1.88 -17.74
N PHE A 73 -10.38 -1.55 -16.85
CA PHE A 73 -10.66 -0.70 -15.69
C PHE A 73 -11.21 0.68 -16.08
N ASP A 74 -10.70 1.23 -17.19
CA ASP A 74 -11.02 2.56 -17.69
C ASP A 74 -12.26 2.59 -18.58
N CYS A 75 -12.89 1.45 -18.87
CA CYS A 75 -14.02 1.36 -19.79
C CYS A 75 -15.38 1.53 -19.10
N GLU A 76 -16.28 2.24 -19.76
CA GLU A 76 -17.70 2.36 -19.45
C GLU A 76 -18.51 2.05 -20.71
N GLY A 77 -19.56 1.25 -20.58
CA GLY A 77 -20.41 0.90 -21.72
C GLY A 77 -19.74 -0.02 -22.72
N ASP A 78 -20.09 0.15 -23.99
CA ASP A 78 -19.70 -0.75 -25.07
C ASP A 78 -18.18 -0.79 -25.30
N ILE A 79 -17.67 -2.02 -25.48
CA ILE A 79 -16.34 -2.26 -26.03
C ILE A 79 -16.54 -2.56 -27.51
N SER A 80 -15.90 -1.78 -28.37
CA SER A 80 -16.05 -1.85 -29.81
C SER A 80 -14.72 -2.09 -30.51
N ASN A 81 -14.80 -2.56 -31.75
CA ASN A 81 -13.66 -2.63 -32.65
C ASN A 81 -13.66 -1.40 -33.57
N ASN A 82 -12.61 -0.59 -33.47
CA ASN A 82 -12.35 0.52 -34.38
C ASN A 82 -11.16 0.19 -35.28
N ASN A 83 -11.44 -0.30 -36.49
CA ASN A 83 -10.44 -0.66 -37.50
C ASN A 83 -9.31 -1.57 -36.95
N GLY A 84 -9.69 -2.65 -36.29
CA GLY A 84 -8.80 -3.64 -35.67
C GLY A 84 -8.24 -3.22 -34.30
N VAL A 85 -8.66 -2.07 -33.75
CA VAL A 85 -8.27 -1.63 -32.41
C VAL A 85 -9.46 -1.72 -31.46
N LEU A 86 -9.34 -2.47 -30.37
CA LEU A 86 -10.32 -2.48 -29.29
C LEU A 86 -10.38 -1.09 -28.65
N THR A 87 -11.57 -0.53 -28.61
CA THR A 87 -11.86 0.75 -27.97
C THR A 87 -13.06 0.62 -27.04
N CYS A 88 -13.21 1.59 -26.16
CA CYS A 88 -14.39 1.73 -25.34
C CYS A 88 -14.57 3.21 -25.03
N LYS A 89 -15.79 3.61 -24.67
CA LYS A 89 -15.95 4.89 -23.99
C LYS A 89 -15.18 4.78 -22.68
N LYS A 90 -14.20 5.65 -22.50
CA LYS A 90 -13.52 5.71 -21.21
C LYS A 90 -14.52 6.26 -20.19
N LYS A 91 -14.60 5.64 -19.01
CA LYS A 91 -15.14 6.32 -17.83
C LYS A 91 -14.54 7.71 -17.83
N PRO A 92 -15.31 8.78 -17.58
CA PRO A 92 -14.71 10.07 -17.28
C PRO A 92 -13.79 9.84 -16.08
N GLY A 93 -12.50 9.68 -16.36
CA GLY A 93 -11.50 9.44 -15.34
C GLY A 93 -11.64 10.62 -14.41
N LYS A 94 -11.93 10.39 -13.13
CA LYS A 94 -11.75 11.44 -12.13
C LYS A 94 -10.32 11.89 -12.33
N ARG A 95 -10.14 13.07 -12.95
CA ARG A 95 -8.83 13.59 -13.29
C ARG A 95 -7.97 13.41 -12.06
N PRO A 96 -6.78 12.79 -12.17
CA PRO A 96 -5.91 12.65 -11.02
C PRO A 96 -5.79 14.01 -10.33
N PRO A 97 -5.91 14.07 -9.00
CA PRO A 97 -5.76 15.33 -8.28
C PRO A 97 -4.45 15.98 -8.73
N LYS A 98 -4.48 17.30 -8.95
CA LYS A 98 -3.28 18.05 -9.32
C LYS A 98 -2.22 17.88 -8.23
N GLY A 99 -0.95 17.79 -8.62
CA GLY A 99 0.14 17.88 -7.69
C GLY A 99 1.52 17.60 -8.29
N SER A 100 2.56 18.02 -7.58
CA SER A 100 3.96 17.88 -7.99
C SER A 100 4.42 16.44 -8.20
N TYR A 101 3.73 15.46 -7.61
CA TYR A 101 3.97 14.03 -7.84
C TYR A 101 3.92 13.65 -9.33
N GLN A 102 3.13 14.37 -10.14
CA GLN A 102 3.00 14.09 -11.57
C GLN A 102 4.32 14.23 -12.34
N ASN A 103 5.27 15.02 -11.82
CA ASN A 103 6.59 15.22 -12.44
C ASN A 103 7.53 14.02 -12.25
N SER A 104 7.26 13.13 -11.29
CA SER A 104 8.18 12.06 -10.90
C SER A 104 7.48 10.72 -10.60
N CYS A 105 6.21 10.59 -10.99
CA CYS A 105 5.43 9.37 -10.89
C CYS A 105 4.78 9.00 -12.23
N LYS A 106 4.63 7.70 -12.48
CA LYS A 106 4.00 7.13 -13.67
C LYS A 106 2.92 6.11 -13.31
N ASN A 107 2.12 5.68 -14.29
CA ASN A 107 1.00 4.76 -14.10
C ASN A 107 0.00 5.27 -13.04
N ILE A 108 -0.37 6.55 -13.15
CA ILE A 108 -1.25 7.23 -12.19
C ILE A 108 -2.69 6.77 -12.40
N GLN A 109 -3.33 6.32 -11.34
CA GLN A 109 -4.69 5.77 -11.37
C GLN A 109 -5.48 6.28 -10.16
N VAL A 110 -6.75 6.62 -10.37
CA VAL A 110 -7.68 6.98 -9.30
C VAL A 110 -8.76 5.91 -9.18
N GLU A 111 -8.89 5.35 -7.98
CA GLU A 111 -9.87 4.33 -7.64
C GLU A 111 -10.66 4.80 -6.39
N GLY A 112 -11.86 5.32 -6.61
CA GLY A 112 -12.67 5.93 -5.55
C GLY A 112 -11.98 7.14 -4.92
N LYS A 113 -11.48 6.98 -3.69
CA LYS A 113 -10.71 8.00 -2.93
C LYS A 113 -9.20 7.74 -2.93
N GLN A 114 -8.75 6.66 -3.56
CA GLN A 114 -7.34 6.26 -3.61
C GLN A 114 -6.70 6.76 -4.90
N LEU A 115 -5.55 7.39 -4.77
CA LEU A 115 -4.62 7.68 -5.86
C LEU A 115 -3.49 6.67 -5.78
N ARG A 116 -3.27 5.91 -6.85
CA ARG A 116 -2.20 4.93 -6.99
C ARG A 116 -1.22 5.42 -8.06
N ALA A 117 0.08 5.23 -7.84
CA ALA A 117 1.09 5.53 -8.83
C ALA A 117 2.37 4.71 -8.60
N LYS A 118 3.29 4.75 -9.56
CA LYS A 118 4.66 4.29 -9.41
C LYS A 118 5.59 5.51 -9.38
N CYS A 119 6.19 5.83 -8.25
CA CYS A 119 6.97 7.04 -8.02
C CYS A 119 8.47 6.76 -7.95
N GLN A 120 9.28 7.67 -8.47
CA GLN A 120 10.74 7.53 -8.50
C GLN A 120 11.34 7.85 -7.12
N LYS A 121 12.25 6.99 -6.64
CA LYS A 121 13.08 7.21 -5.45
C LYS A 121 14.30 8.07 -5.82
N ARG A 122 14.97 8.63 -4.81
CA ARG A 122 16.22 9.41 -5.01
C ARG A 122 17.34 8.61 -5.67
N ASN A 123 17.39 7.29 -5.47
CA ASN A 123 18.36 6.40 -6.12
C ASN A 123 17.94 5.99 -7.54
N GLY A 124 16.94 6.63 -8.15
CA GLY A 124 16.43 6.35 -9.49
C GLY A 124 15.50 5.14 -9.61
N SER A 125 15.45 4.27 -8.59
CA SER A 125 14.53 3.12 -8.57
C SER A 125 13.06 3.56 -8.41
N TRP A 126 12.10 2.69 -8.72
CA TRP A 126 10.68 3.05 -8.77
C TRP A 126 9.86 2.26 -7.75
N ASN A 127 9.06 2.94 -6.95
CA ASN A 127 8.22 2.33 -5.92
C ASN A 127 6.72 2.44 -6.26
N LYS A 128 5.95 1.36 -6.04
CA LYS A 128 4.49 1.41 -6.14
C LYS A 128 3.93 1.99 -4.84
N THR A 129 3.08 3.00 -4.95
CA THR A 129 2.55 3.72 -3.79
C THR A 129 1.07 4.06 -3.99
N LYS A 130 0.36 4.30 -2.89
CA LYS A 130 -1.04 4.74 -2.89
C LYS A 130 -1.30 5.74 -1.77
N ILE A 131 -2.21 6.69 -1.98
CA ILE A 131 -2.65 7.64 -0.97
C ILE A 131 -4.16 7.87 -1.06
N ASN A 132 -4.82 8.12 0.07
CA ASN A 132 -6.18 8.64 0.06
C ASN A 132 -6.15 10.15 -0.23
N TYR A 133 -6.21 10.51 -1.51
CA TYR A 133 -6.00 11.90 -1.96
C TYR A 133 -7.09 12.86 -1.48
N LYS A 134 -8.28 12.36 -1.13
CA LYS A 134 -9.37 13.18 -0.57
C LYS A 134 -9.05 13.71 0.84
N LYS A 135 -8.03 13.16 1.51
CA LYS A 135 -7.50 13.68 2.78
C LYS A 135 -6.40 14.73 2.60
N CYS A 136 -5.99 15.01 1.37
CA CYS A 136 -5.03 16.06 1.10
C CYS A 136 -5.75 17.41 1.00
N SER A 137 -5.35 18.36 1.84
CA SER A 137 -5.77 19.77 1.75
C SER A 137 -4.84 20.61 0.87
N GLY A 138 -3.71 20.03 0.42
CA GLY A 138 -2.69 20.71 -0.38
C GLY A 138 -2.06 19.81 -1.44
N ASP A 139 -0.91 20.27 -1.97
CA ASP A 139 -0.16 19.58 -3.03
C ASP A 139 0.07 18.09 -2.73
N ILE A 140 -0.01 17.24 -3.73
CA ILE A 140 0.40 15.84 -3.61
C ILE A 140 1.79 15.74 -4.20
N ARG A 141 2.75 15.24 -3.43
CA ARG A 141 4.17 15.17 -3.80
C ARG A 141 4.67 13.74 -3.80
N ASN A 142 5.77 13.52 -4.51
CA ASN A 142 6.57 12.32 -4.40
C ASN A 142 7.64 12.51 -3.32
N ASP A 143 7.57 11.74 -2.25
CA ASP A 143 8.53 11.69 -1.15
C ASP A 143 9.36 10.42 -1.23
N ASN A 144 10.48 10.47 -1.96
CA ASN A 144 11.38 9.33 -2.14
C ASN A 144 10.69 8.01 -2.58
N GLY A 145 9.75 8.10 -3.51
CA GLY A 145 8.98 6.97 -4.03
C GLY A 145 7.63 6.74 -3.34
N GLU A 146 7.24 7.57 -2.37
CA GLU A 146 5.94 7.50 -1.70
C GLU A 146 5.08 8.73 -2.02
N LEU A 147 3.78 8.54 -2.26
CA LEU A 147 2.85 9.67 -2.45
C LEU A 147 2.54 10.29 -1.09
N SER A 148 2.68 11.60 -0.95
CA SER A 148 2.46 12.32 0.31
C SER A 148 1.71 13.64 0.05
N CYS A 149 0.93 14.15 1.01
CA CYS A 149 0.33 15.48 0.89
C CYS A 149 1.25 16.55 1.51
N LYS A 150 1.30 17.74 0.92
CA LYS A 150 1.85 18.96 1.53
C LYS A 150 0.88 19.43 2.60
N GLY A 151 1.28 19.32 3.86
CA GLY A 151 0.46 19.73 5.01
C GLY A 151 -0.73 18.81 5.34
N GLY A 152 -0.89 17.68 4.65
CA GLY A 152 -2.01 16.74 4.84
C GLY A 152 -1.57 15.31 5.19
N GLU A 153 -2.41 14.62 5.95
CA GLU A 153 -2.22 13.36 6.70
C GLU A 153 -1.88 12.08 5.90
N GLY A 154 -0.95 12.13 4.95
CA GLY A 154 -0.52 10.97 4.14
C GLY A 154 0.59 10.13 4.77
N SER A 155 1.42 10.74 5.60
CA SER A 155 2.41 10.07 6.45
C SER A 155 2.21 10.68 7.83
N LYS A 156 2.08 9.88 8.89
CA LYS A 156 2.01 10.39 10.27
C LYS A 156 3.37 10.98 10.68
N ILE A 157 3.80 12.05 10.01
CA ILE A 157 4.87 12.91 10.47
C ILE A 157 4.41 13.41 11.85
N PRO A 158 5.12 13.06 12.92
CA PRO A 158 4.71 13.42 14.28
C PRO A 158 4.50 14.91 14.40
N LYS A 159 3.50 15.32 15.19
CA LYS A 159 3.36 16.74 15.54
C LYS A 159 4.51 17.13 16.47
N GLY A 160 4.96 18.37 16.36
CA GLY A 160 5.83 18.99 17.33
C GLY A 160 6.46 20.30 16.87
N SER A 161 7.01 21.05 17.82
CA SER A 161 7.61 22.38 17.64
C SER A 161 8.83 22.36 16.71
N TYR A 162 9.46 21.20 16.51
CA TYR A 162 10.53 21.04 15.52
C TYR A 162 10.13 21.52 14.11
N ARG A 163 8.83 21.50 13.78
CA ARG A 163 8.33 21.95 12.47
C ARG A 163 8.57 23.43 12.19
N GLU A 164 8.76 24.24 13.22
CA GLU A 164 9.04 25.68 13.09
C GLU A 164 10.48 25.94 12.65
N THR A 165 11.40 25.04 12.99
CA THR A 165 12.85 25.24 12.82
C THR A 165 13.55 24.11 12.06
N CYS A 166 12.79 23.15 11.54
CA CYS A 166 13.26 22.05 10.70
C CYS A 166 12.51 22.01 9.36
N ARG A 167 13.17 21.47 8.33
CA ARG A 167 12.64 21.29 6.98
C ARG A 167 12.86 19.87 6.46
N ASP A 168 12.25 19.58 5.32
CA ASP A 168 12.37 18.31 4.58
C ASP A 168 12.08 17.08 5.46
N SER A 169 11.09 17.18 6.35
CA SER A 169 10.75 16.10 7.27
C SER A 169 10.03 14.96 6.56
N TYR A 170 10.45 13.72 6.82
CA TYR A 170 9.79 12.52 6.33
C TYR A 170 9.90 11.38 7.38
N VAL A 171 9.04 10.37 7.27
CA VAL A 171 9.04 9.22 8.17
C VAL A 171 9.34 7.95 7.39
N GLU A 172 10.24 7.13 7.91
CA GLU A 172 10.51 5.76 7.43
C GLU A 172 10.36 4.80 8.61
N GLY A 173 9.33 3.94 8.55
CA GLY A 173 8.94 3.08 9.66
C GLY A 173 8.61 3.86 10.94
N ASN A 174 9.40 3.64 12.00
CA ASN A 174 9.25 4.31 13.29
C ASN A 174 10.19 5.53 13.45
N ARG A 175 10.95 5.89 12.42
CA ARG A 175 11.92 7.00 12.48
C ARG A 175 11.42 8.22 11.71
N LEU A 176 11.46 9.37 12.37
CA LEU A 176 11.31 10.70 11.77
C LEU A 176 12.69 11.20 11.38
N TYR A 177 12.85 11.62 10.13
CA TYR A 177 14.04 12.26 9.58
C TYR A 177 13.71 13.72 9.27
N SER A 178 14.67 14.64 9.47
CA SER A 178 14.51 16.06 9.11
C SER A 178 15.87 16.76 8.99
N GLN A 179 15.89 17.96 8.39
CA GLN A 179 16.99 18.91 8.50
C GLN A 179 16.63 20.02 9.48
N CYS A 180 17.35 20.16 10.60
CA CYS A 180 17.04 21.12 11.64
C CYS A 180 18.09 22.22 11.73
N LYS A 181 17.64 23.46 11.95
CA LYS A 181 18.50 24.65 12.04
C LYS A 181 19.26 24.66 13.39
N LYS A 182 20.57 24.85 13.35
CA LYS A 182 21.42 25.10 14.53
C LYS A 182 21.34 26.59 14.93
N GLN A 183 21.79 26.92 16.14
CA GLN A 183 21.87 28.31 16.62
C GLN A 183 22.76 29.18 15.73
N ASN A 184 23.85 28.62 15.18
CA ASN A 184 24.73 29.32 14.24
C ASN A 184 24.15 29.46 12.81
N GLY A 185 22.86 29.14 12.61
CA GLY A 185 22.18 29.25 11.32
C GLY A 185 22.39 28.10 10.34
N SER A 186 23.39 27.23 10.57
CA SER A 186 23.63 26.06 9.72
C SER A 186 22.56 24.97 9.89
N TRP A 187 22.39 24.10 8.90
CA TRP A 187 21.39 23.03 8.91
C TRP A 187 22.04 21.67 9.18
N ASN A 188 21.40 20.85 10.02
CA ASN A 188 21.87 19.52 10.35
C ASN A 188 20.83 18.45 10.00
N LYS A 189 21.25 17.40 9.27
CA LYS A 189 20.42 16.23 9.02
C LYS A 189 20.35 15.39 10.30
N THR A 190 19.14 15.08 10.75
CA THR A 190 18.91 14.40 12.03
C THR A 190 17.72 13.44 11.92
N SER A 191 17.65 12.47 12.83
CA SER A 191 16.52 11.55 12.90
C SER A 191 16.29 11.04 14.32
N ILE A 192 15.03 10.74 14.63
CA ILE A 192 14.59 10.24 15.95
C ILE A 192 13.56 9.11 15.77
N ASN A 193 13.58 8.11 16.65
CA ASN A 193 12.46 7.17 16.74
C ASN A 193 11.29 7.86 17.44
N TYR A 194 10.32 8.33 16.66
CA TYR A 194 9.24 9.15 17.19
C TYR A 194 8.21 8.35 17.99
N LYS A 195 8.18 7.01 17.86
CA LYS A 195 7.35 6.14 18.70
C LYS A 195 7.83 6.12 20.14
N ASN A 196 9.08 6.51 20.37
CA ASN A 196 9.62 6.67 21.70
C ASN A 196 9.29 8.05 22.29
N CYS A 197 8.58 8.92 21.59
CA CYS A 197 8.24 10.26 22.08
C CYS A 197 6.83 10.28 22.67
N ASN A 198 6.69 10.81 23.87
CA ASN A 198 5.39 10.86 24.58
C ASN A 198 4.72 12.23 24.46
N ARG A 199 5.51 13.27 24.18
CA ARG A 199 5.06 14.66 24.04
C ARG A 199 5.64 15.28 22.77
N ASP A 200 5.85 16.59 22.84
CA ASP A 200 6.46 17.38 21.79
C ASP A 200 7.79 16.80 21.29
N ILE A 201 8.00 16.93 19.99
CA ILE A 201 9.30 16.73 19.37
C ILE A 201 9.82 18.12 19.03
N TRP A 202 11.00 18.48 19.51
CA TRP A 202 11.59 19.79 19.29
C TRP A 202 12.95 19.69 18.62
N ASN A 203 13.43 20.84 18.16
CA ASN A 203 14.77 21.00 17.63
C ASN A 203 15.71 21.46 18.76
N ASP A 204 16.64 20.59 19.14
CA ASP A 204 17.72 20.87 20.09
C ASP A 204 19.01 21.15 19.30
N ASN A 205 19.27 22.43 19.00
CA ASN A 205 20.45 22.91 18.27
C ASN A 205 20.82 22.06 17.03
N GLY A 206 19.85 21.80 16.15
CA GLY A 206 20.01 21.00 14.94
C GLY A 206 19.79 19.50 15.12
N LYS A 207 19.35 19.04 16.29
CA LYS A 207 19.04 17.63 16.56
C LYS A 207 17.56 17.48 16.95
N LEU A 208 16.86 16.54 16.32
CA LEU A 208 15.51 16.18 16.78
C LEU A 208 15.60 15.55 18.17
N SER A 209 14.86 16.11 19.10
CA SER A 209 14.78 15.65 20.47
C SER A 209 13.32 15.58 20.91
N CYS A 210 13.05 14.75 21.90
CA CYS A 210 11.71 14.62 22.47
C CYS A 210 11.82 14.07 23.89
N GLU A 211 10.75 14.23 24.67
CA GLU A 211 10.63 13.53 25.93
C GLU A 211 10.36 12.05 25.63
N LYS A 212 11.34 11.21 25.96
CA LYS A 212 11.28 9.77 25.69
C LYS A 212 10.22 9.08 26.56
N ASN A 213 9.71 7.95 26.06
CA ASN A 213 8.86 6.97 26.74
C ASN A 213 9.61 6.27 27.89
N ASN A 214 10.09 7.03 28.87
CA ASN A 214 10.58 6.52 30.14
C ASN A 214 9.44 6.00 31.04
N GLN A 215 8.25 5.73 30.47
CA GLN A 215 7.15 5.08 31.16
C GLN A 215 6.88 3.66 30.66
N SER A 216 7.44 3.24 29.51
CA SER A 216 7.18 1.90 28.94
C SER A 216 8.29 0.87 29.19
N SER A 217 9.52 1.27 29.56
CA SER A 217 10.55 0.30 30.01
C SER A 217 10.53 0.06 31.51
N PHE A 218 10.05 1.03 32.29
CA PHE A 218 10.04 0.95 33.74
C PHE A 218 8.79 0.22 34.26
N PRO A 219 8.92 -0.60 35.32
CA PRO A 219 7.82 -1.38 35.90
C PRO A 219 6.55 -0.56 36.12
N LYS A 220 5.38 -1.17 35.93
CA LYS A 220 4.10 -0.51 36.18
C LYS A 220 4.01 -0.12 37.66
N GLY A 221 3.48 1.06 37.96
CA GLY A 221 3.39 1.53 39.34
C GLY A 221 3.04 2.99 39.53
N SER A 222 2.45 3.30 40.69
CA SER A 222 2.06 4.66 41.10
C SER A 222 3.26 5.53 41.48
N TYR A 223 4.42 4.92 41.78
CA TYR A 223 5.67 5.63 42.10
C TYR A 223 6.06 6.67 41.03
N LYS A 224 5.66 6.46 39.77
CA LYS A 224 5.89 7.39 38.65
C LYS A 224 5.28 8.79 38.88
N LYS A 225 4.31 8.93 39.79
CA LYS A 225 3.69 10.22 40.15
C LYS A 225 4.51 11.01 41.19
N SER A 226 5.34 10.32 41.98
CA SER A 226 5.98 10.87 43.17
C SER A 226 7.49 10.61 43.23
N CYS A 227 8.07 10.05 42.16
CA CYS A 227 9.49 9.78 42.03
C CYS A 227 10.02 10.35 40.71
N LYS A 228 11.27 10.82 40.72
CA LYS A 228 12.01 11.38 39.58
C LYS A 228 13.35 10.67 39.43
N ASN A 229 14.10 11.02 38.37
CA ASN A 229 15.41 10.45 38.11
C ASN A 229 15.38 8.92 38.04
N LEU A 230 14.36 8.36 37.38
CA LEU A 230 14.17 6.93 37.24
C LEU A 230 15.34 6.31 36.46
N TYR A 231 16.00 5.35 37.07
CA TYR A 231 17.13 4.62 36.50
C TYR A 231 16.92 3.12 36.68
N MET A 232 17.36 2.31 35.73
CA MET A 232 17.33 0.85 35.85
C MET A 232 18.69 0.30 35.48
N GLU A 233 19.25 -0.48 36.39
CA GLU A 233 20.48 -1.24 36.20
C GLU A 233 20.19 -2.71 36.47
N GLY A 234 20.31 -3.55 35.44
CA GLY A 234 19.98 -4.97 35.52
C GLY A 234 18.52 -5.22 35.95
N ASN A 235 18.35 -5.76 37.17
CA ASN A 235 17.04 -6.05 37.77
C ASN A 235 16.63 -5.06 38.88
N VAL A 236 17.37 -3.97 39.05
CA VAL A 236 17.10 -2.94 40.05
C VAL A 236 16.49 -1.71 39.36
N LEU A 237 15.41 -1.20 39.94
CA LEU A 237 14.82 0.08 39.65
C LEU A 237 15.25 1.07 40.74
N GLU A 238 15.91 2.15 40.35
CA GLU A 238 16.31 3.25 41.23
C GLU A 238 15.56 4.53 40.89
N ALA A 239 15.29 5.33 41.90
CA ALA A 239 14.60 6.61 41.76
C ALA A 239 14.81 7.51 42.98
N ASP A 240 14.65 8.82 42.79
CA ASP A 240 14.47 9.76 43.88
C ASP A 240 12.98 9.95 44.16
N CYS A 241 12.50 9.49 45.31
CA CYS A 241 11.10 9.48 45.69
C CYS A 241 10.78 10.52 46.77
N LYS A 242 9.67 11.23 46.61
CA LYS A 242 9.21 12.26 47.55
C LYS A 242 8.62 11.61 48.80
N ASN A 243 9.06 12.04 49.97
CA ASN A 243 8.50 11.63 51.26
C ASN A 243 7.35 12.57 51.68
N ASP A 244 6.64 12.26 52.77
CA ASP A 244 5.46 13.03 53.20
C ASP A 244 5.80 14.47 53.61
N ASN A 245 7.03 14.70 54.07
CA ASN A 245 7.59 16.02 54.36
C ASN A 245 8.09 16.77 53.12
N GLY A 246 7.83 16.23 51.92
CA GLY A 246 8.20 16.82 50.64
C GLY A 246 9.67 16.72 50.24
N LYS A 247 10.53 16.08 51.05
CA LYS A 247 11.95 15.84 50.75
C LYS A 247 12.10 14.64 49.80
N TRP A 248 13.11 14.70 48.93
CA TRP A 248 13.43 13.62 48.00
C TRP A 248 14.43 12.65 48.65
N LYS A 249 14.13 11.35 48.60
CA LYS A 249 15.00 10.27 49.07
C LYS A 249 15.33 9.33 47.91
N HIS A 250 16.60 8.99 47.78
CA HIS A 250 17.03 7.98 46.83
C HIS A 250 16.57 6.59 47.30
N SER A 251 16.02 5.77 46.41
CA SER A 251 15.53 4.43 46.71
C SER A 251 15.69 3.49 45.52
N GLY A 252 16.11 2.25 45.80
CA GLY A 252 16.20 1.15 44.84
C GLY A 252 15.29 -0.03 45.19
N ILE A 253 14.79 -0.75 44.18
CA ILE A 253 14.01 -1.99 44.35
C ILE A 253 14.32 -3.02 43.26
N LYS A 254 14.44 -4.29 43.63
CA LYS A 254 14.54 -5.41 42.68
C LYS A 254 13.17 -5.67 42.04
N TYR A 255 12.88 -5.00 40.92
CA TYR A 255 11.54 -4.99 40.35
C TYR A 255 11.08 -6.32 39.75
N LYS A 256 12.01 -7.23 39.41
CA LYS A 256 11.67 -8.57 38.90
C LYS A 256 11.01 -9.46 39.97
N ASN A 257 11.14 -9.11 41.25
CA ASN A 257 10.50 -9.81 42.36
C ASN A 257 9.08 -9.26 42.67
N CYS A 258 8.54 -8.43 41.77
CA CYS A 258 7.26 -7.75 41.93
C CYS A 258 6.27 -8.25 40.89
N ASN A 259 5.10 -8.73 41.32
CA ASN A 259 4.14 -9.42 40.46
C ASN A 259 3.13 -8.49 39.77
N LYS A 260 2.84 -7.30 40.32
CA LYS A 260 1.79 -6.42 39.77
C LYS A 260 2.18 -4.95 39.63
N SER A 261 2.62 -4.32 40.72
CA SER A 261 2.76 -2.86 40.76
C SER A 261 3.78 -2.40 41.80
N ILE A 262 4.50 -1.34 41.49
CA ILE A 262 5.43 -0.64 42.40
C ILE A 262 4.78 0.68 42.88
N TRP A 263 4.99 1.08 44.12
CA TRP A 263 4.55 2.37 44.66
C TRP A 263 5.64 3.02 45.49
N ASN A 264 5.44 4.31 45.77
CA ASN A 264 6.27 5.07 46.70
C ASN A 264 5.64 5.04 48.09
N ASP A 265 6.38 4.55 49.07
CA ASP A 265 6.04 4.46 50.48
C ASP A 265 6.97 5.42 51.25
N ASN A 266 6.50 6.65 51.47
CA ASN A 266 7.22 7.70 52.20
C ASN A 266 8.70 7.90 51.79
N GLY A 267 8.95 7.91 50.47
CA GLY A 267 10.29 8.05 49.88
C GLY A 267 11.02 6.74 49.60
N LYS A 268 10.37 5.58 49.78
CA LYS A 268 10.92 4.26 49.49
C LYS A 268 10.08 3.51 48.45
N LEU A 269 10.73 2.95 47.44
CA LEU A 269 10.06 2.08 46.46
C LEU A 269 9.65 0.76 47.13
N ARG A 270 8.38 0.41 46.99
CA ARG A 270 7.77 -0.84 47.46
C ARG A 270 6.99 -1.48 46.33
N CYS A 271 6.73 -2.78 46.42
CA CYS A 271 5.94 -3.45 45.42
C CYS A 271 5.09 -4.57 45.98
N THR A 272 4.12 -4.97 45.17
CA THR A 272 3.26 -6.12 45.43
C THR A 272 4.05 -7.35 45.04
N LYS A 273 4.29 -8.21 46.02
CA LYS A 273 4.79 -9.56 45.77
C LYS A 273 3.73 -10.39 45.06
#